data_AF-A0A3T0D8D9-F1
#
_entry.id   AF-A0A3T0D8D9-F1
#
_cell.length_a   1.000
_cell.length_b   1.000
_cell.length_c   1.000
_cell.angle_alpha   90.00
_cell.angle_beta   90.00
_cell.angle_gamma   90.00
#
_symmetry.space_group_name_H-M   'P 1'
#
loop_
_entity.id
_entity.type
_entity.pdbx_description
1 polymer ?
#
loop_
_entity_poly.entity_id
_entity_poly.type
_entity_poly.pdbx_seq_one_letter_code
_entity_poly.pdbx_strand_id
1 'polypeptide(L)'
;MKRKTLLNVSIVFVLLLSLLLSCVAYSQTVSTPLLKAGLAYAQAQGSKTIDEEFRIDLRYSAGNNATENSKKLEEFFKKMYIKGRVVSDVSKYESSMQIALYYNNKELLKGSIYVNKEYVAYNFPQIYSKPLYVKLSEAYANMPVQIDVNKYIKLFDIQNNPQLQALIASYADVVLPKLASCAKLSDKKVELTFSNGKKESCDEIIFEFNKNSSIDLLKAILTKAADDKATKEFILSTTKMILEDAQSILNAQQLDKSTTLNIDEIMKQVESNYSQMVKEAVYQIDSVAPQISPFTLQYRMRLDSKNNLKGERLYFYLKDSNNLKIMFNLDGVINSLNRPVKITKIDISKGIDLNKLSDKDLETITKNLEKIFKAAGISTGIK
;
A
#
# COMPACT_ATOMS: atom_id res chain seq x y z
N MET A 1 -18.79 -8.01 16.97
CA MET A 1 -17.76 -9.04 16.66
C MET A 1 -17.04 -8.82 15.33
N LYS A 2 -17.69 -8.78 14.16
CA LYS A 2 -17.03 -8.73 12.84
C LYS A 2 -16.10 -7.51 12.57
N ARG A 3 -16.36 -6.33 13.17
CA ARG A 3 -15.54 -5.12 12.97
C ARG A 3 -14.23 -5.09 13.78
N LYS A 4 -14.19 -5.68 14.98
CA LYS A 4 -12.97 -5.74 15.82
C LYS A 4 -11.91 -6.67 15.20
N THR A 5 -12.35 -7.76 14.57
CA THR A 5 -11.46 -8.70 13.85
C THR A 5 -10.81 -8.05 12.63
N LEU A 6 -11.51 -7.19 11.88
CA LEU A 6 -10.99 -6.55 10.67
C LEU A 6 -9.90 -5.51 10.96
N LEU A 7 -10.04 -4.73 12.05
CA LEU A 7 -9.07 -3.72 12.47
C LEU A 7 -7.78 -4.38 13.00
N ASN A 8 -7.92 -5.42 13.84
CA ASN A 8 -6.79 -6.19 14.34
C ASN A 8 -6.03 -6.89 13.21
N VAL A 9 -6.73 -7.47 12.23
CA VAL A 9 -6.12 -8.09 11.04
C VAL A 9 -5.41 -7.05 10.18
N SER A 10 -5.94 -5.82 10.06
CA SER A 10 -5.32 -4.75 9.27
C SER A 10 -4.06 -4.20 9.94
N ILE A 11 -4.07 -4.01 11.26
CA ILE A 11 -2.90 -3.57 12.04
C ILE A 11 -1.82 -4.65 12.01
N VAL A 12 -2.18 -5.91 12.25
CA VAL A 12 -1.25 -7.05 12.16
C VAL A 12 -0.70 -7.19 10.75
N PHE A 13 -1.50 -6.99 9.70
CA PHE A 13 -1.03 -7.05 8.31
C PHE A 13 -0.06 -5.92 7.96
N VAL A 14 -0.33 -4.68 8.38
CA VAL A 14 0.60 -3.54 8.18
C VAL A 14 1.89 -3.73 8.98
N LEU A 15 1.79 -4.22 10.22
CA LEU A 15 2.97 -4.59 11.03
C LEU A 15 3.76 -5.70 10.36
N LEU A 16 3.11 -6.76 9.88
CA LEU A 16 3.74 -7.89 9.18
C LEU A 16 4.43 -7.44 7.89
N LEU A 17 3.80 -6.58 7.09
CA LEU A 17 4.38 -6.06 5.85
C LEU A 17 5.58 -5.13 6.15
N SER A 18 5.47 -4.31 7.20
CA SER A 18 6.53 -3.40 7.64
C SER A 18 7.72 -4.15 8.25
N LEU A 19 7.45 -5.20 9.05
CA LEU A 19 8.43 -6.15 9.58
C LEU A 19 9.15 -6.89 8.44
N LEU A 20 8.40 -7.37 7.43
CA LEU A 20 8.95 -8.09 6.28
C LEU A 20 9.93 -7.24 5.46
N LEU A 21 9.56 -5.99 5.17
CA LEU A 21 10.39 -5.08 4.37
C LEU A 21 11.58 -4.51 5.16
N SER A 22 11.44 -4.30 6.47
CA SER A 22 12.52 -3.81 7.33
C SER A 22 13.56 -4.89 7.68
N CYS A 23 13.16 -6.16 7.81
CA CYS A 23 14.09 -7.28 8.01
C CYS A 23 15.12 -7.41 6.87
N VAL A 24 14.78 -7.02 5.64
CA VAL A 24 15.69 -7.11 4.47
C VAL A 24 16.94 -6.25 4.67
N ALA A 25 16.87 -5.16 5.46
CA ALA A 25 18.03 -4.32 5.80
C ALA A 25 19.08 -5.04 6.67
N TYR A 26 18.70 -6.09 7.39
CA TYR A 26 19.58 -6.89 8.26
C TYR A 26 20.15 -8.14 7.57
N SER A 27 19.90 -8.32 6.27
CA SER A 27 20.23 -9.53 5.51
C SER A 27 21.72 -9.77 5.21
N GLN A 28 22.64 -9.09 5.92
CA GLN A 28 24.05 -8.95 5.54
C GLN A 28 24.81 -10.29 5.40
N THR A 29 24.25 -11.41 5.84
CA THR A 29 24.93 -12.71 5.88
C THR A 29 24.15 -13.91 5.31
N VAL A 30 22.92 -13.76 4.80
CA VAL A 30 22.07 -14.94 4.45
C VAL A 30 22.01 -15.26 2.96
N SER A 31 21.99 -14.26 2.08
CA SER A 31 22.08 -14.48 0.62
C SER A 31 22.45 -13.20 -0.14
N THR A 32 23.20 -13.34 -1.24
CA THR A 32 23.59 -12.21 -2.12
C THR A 32 22.40 -11.40 -2.67
N PRO A 33 21.28 -12.03 -3.12
CA PRO A 33 20.11 -11.27 -3.57
C PRO A 33 19.51 -10.41 -2.45
N LEU A 34 19.38 -10.94 -1.24
CA LEU A 34 18.82 -10.17 -0.11
C LEU A 34 19.74 -9.01 0.30
N LEU A 35 21.05 -9.23 0.36
CA LEU A 35 22.01 -8.17 0.68
C LEU A 35 21.90 -7.01 -0.32
N LYS A 36 21.89 -7.30 -1.63
CA LYS A 36 21.72 -6.26 -2.65
C LYS A 36 20.38 -5.53 -2.53
N ALA A 37 19.30 -6.26 -2.25
CA ALA A 37 17.99 -5.66 -2.02
C ALA A 37 17.96 -4.76 -0.79
N GLY A 38 18.57 -5.20 0.32
CA GLY A 38 18.65 -4.44 1.57
C GLY A 38 19.42 -3.13 1.41
N LEU A 39 20.56 -3.16 0.71
CA LEU A 39 21.34 -1.95 0.40
C LEU A 39 20.57 -0.97 -0.48
N ALA A 40 19.93 -1.47 -1.55
CA ALA A 40 19.13 -0.64 -2.44
C ALA A 40 17.92 -0.01 -1.73
N TYR A 41 17.25 -0.77 -0.86
CA TYR A 41 16.12 -0.29 -0.07
C TYR A 41 16.55 0.75 0.96
N ALA A 42 17.65 0.51 1.70
CA ALA A 42 18.19 1.49 2.65
C ALA A 42 18.55 2.82 1.97
N GLN A 43 19.12 2.77 0.76
CA GLN A 43 19.37 3.96 -0.05
C GLN A 43 18.06 4.68 -0.42
N ALA A 44 17.06 3.94 -0.89
CA ALA A 44 15.79 4.51 -1.30
C ALA A 44 15.07 5.17 -0.10
N GLN A 45 15.06 4.54 1.07
CA GLN A 45 14.50 5.11 2.30
C GLN A 45 15.18 6.42 2.72
N GLY A 46 16.48 6.56 2.51
CA GLY A 46 17.22 7.79 2.79
C GLY A 46 17.00 8.91 1.77
N SER A 47 16.13 8.73 0.77
CA SER A 47 15.94 9.70 -0.30
C SER A 47 15.02 10.85 0.10
N LYS A 48 15.54 12.09 -0.01
CA LYS A 48 14.78 13.33 0.24
C LYS A 48 13.94 13.76 -0.95
N THR A 49 14.34 13.37 -2.15
CA THR A 49 13.68 13.72 -3.41
C THR A 49 13.59 12.51 -4.31
N ILE A 50 12.44 12.35 -4.97
CA ILE A 50 12.15 11.20 -5.84
C ILE A 50 11.40 11.71 -7.08
N ASP A 51 11.75 11.17 -8.24
CA ASP A 51 11.01 11.32 -9.50
C ASP A 51 10.83 9.93 -10.11
N GLU A 52 9.60 9.45 -10.15
CA GLU A 52 9.24 8.10 -10.55
C GLU A 52 8.10 8.13 -11.57
N GLU A 53 8.20 7.29 -12.59
CA GLU A 53 7.11 6.99 -13.51
C GLU A 53 6.67 5.55 -13.34
N PHE A 54 5.37 5.31 -13.41
CA PHE A 54 4.81 3.97 -13.29
C PHE A 54 3.71 3.71 -14.30
N ARG A 55 3.51 2.43 -14.60
CA ARG A 55 2.37 1.91 -15.35
C ARG A 55 1.70 0.81 -14.54
N ILE A 56 0.37 0.85 -14.48
CA ILE A 56 -0.44 -0.19 -13.85
C ILE A 56 -1.34 -0.81 -14.93
N ASP A 57 -1.22 -2.12 -15.11
CA ASP A 57 -2.13 -2.93 -15.90
C ASP A 57 -2.95 -3.84 -14.96
N LEU A 58 -4.27 -3.76 -15.05
CA LEU A 58 -5.18 -4.68 -14.37
C LEU A 58 -5.85 -5.54 -15.42
N ARG A 59 -5.83 -6.87 -15.26
CA ARG A 59 -6.64 -7.78 -16.08
C ARG A 59 -7.48 -8.67 -15.20
N TYR A 60 -8.68 -8.92 -15.69
CA TYR A 60 -9.66 -9.74 -15.03
C TYR A 60 -10.29 -10.66 -16.08
N SER A 61 -10.51 -11.92 -15.71
CA SER A 61 -11.37 -12.82 -16.45
C SER A 61 -12.36 -13.48 -15.51
N ALA A 62 -13.64 -13.44 -15.87
CA ALA A 62 -14.74 -13.86 -15.02
C ALA A 62 -14.95 -15.38 -14.94
N GLY A 63 -14.16 -16.15 -15.69
CA GLY A 63 -14.20 -17.62 -15.66
C GLY A 63 -15.43 -18.21 -16.36
N ASN A 64 -15.74 -19.46 -16.01
CA ASN A 64 -16.72 -20.29 -16.73
C ASN A 64 -18.17 -19.78 -16.60
N ASN A 65 -18.49 -19.02 -15.55
CA ASN A 65 -19.85 -18.52 -15.26
C ASN A 65 -20.02 -17.03 -15.60
N ALA A 66 -19.23 -16.51 -16.53
CA ALA A 66 -19.22 -15.10 -16.89
C ALA A 66 -20.55 -14.63 -17.52
N THR A 67 -21.21 -13.68 -16.86
CA THR A 67 -22.36 -12.95 -17.43
C THR A 67 -21.92 -12.02 -18.57
N GLU A 68 -22.86 -11.53 -19.38
CA GLU A 68 -22.55 -10.56 -20.44
C GLU A 68 -21.88 -9.28 -19.88
N ASN A 69 -22.38 -8.78 -18.73
CA ASN A 69 -21.77 -7.64 -18.05
C ASN A 69 -20.35 -7.95 -17.57
N SER A 70 -20.10 -9.18 -17.11
CA SER A 70 -18.76 -9.63 -16.71
C SER A 70 -17.80 -9.65 -17.90
N LYS A 71 -18.26 -10.07 -19.09
CA LYS A 71 -17.48 -10.05 -20.33
C LYS A 71 -17.17 -8.62 -20.79
N LYS A 72 -18.13 -7.68 -20.67
CA LYS A 72 -17.90 -6.26 -20.96
C LYS A 72 -16.82 -5.66 -20.04
N LEU A 73 -16.89 -5.98 -18.75
CA LEU A 73 -15.90 -5.52 -17.76
C LEU A 73 -14.51 -6.14 -18.00
N GLU A 74 -14.45 -7.43 -18.34
CA GLU A 74 -13.22 -8.11 -18.74
C GLU A 74 -12.58 -7.45 -19.97
N GLU A 75 -13.35 -7.17 -21.02
CA GLU A 75 -12.87 -6.46 -22.21
C GLU A 75 -12.40 -5.04 -21.90
N PHE A 76 -13.07 -4.35 -20.98
CA PHE A 76 -12.63 -3.04 -20.51
C PHE A 76 -11.25 -3.11 -19.85
N PHE A 77 -11.09 -3.97 -18.84
CA PHE A 77 -9.82 -4.11 -18.11
C PHE A 77 -8.68 -4.61 -19.00
N LYS A 78 -8.94 -5.51 -19.96
CA LYS A 78 -7.91 -5.94 -20.93
C LYS A 78 -7.28 -4.79 -21.72
N LYS A 79 -8.06 -3.74 -22.01
CA LYS A 79 -7.65 -2.60 -22.84
C LYS A 79 -7.28 -1.37 -22.01
N MET A 80 -7.47 -1.43 -20.70
CA MET A 80 -7.24 -0.32 -19.79
C MET A 80 -5.85 -0.44 -19.14
N TYR A 81 -5.18 0.69 -19.00
CA TYR A 81 -4.02 0.82 -18.13
C TYR A 81 -3.92 2.25 -17.59
N ILE A 82 -3.22 2.40 -16.47
CA ILE A 82 -2.93 3.71 -15.86
C ILE A 82 -1.45 3.99 -16.04
N LYS A 83 -1.11 5.23 -16.37
CA LYS A 83 0.25 5.76 -16.27
C LYS A 83 0.27 6.89 -15.26
N GLY A 84 1.32 6.93 -14.46
CA GLY A 84 1.55 8.01 -13.52
C GLY A 84 2.98 8.46 -13.50
N ARG A 85 3.18 9.69 -13.05
CA ARG A 85 4.49 10.23 -12.65
C ARG A 85 4.34 10.90 -11.31
N VAL A 86 5.18 10.55 -10.36
CA VAL A 86 5.22 11.13 -9.02
C VAL A 86 6.55 11.83 -8.85
N VAL A 87 6.49 13.07 -8.39
CA VAL A 87 7.67 13.88 -8.06
C VAL A 87 7.48 14.40 -6.64
N SER A 88 8.38 14.05 -5.74
CA SER A 88 8.29 14.39 -4.32
C SER A 88 9.58 15.03 -3.79
N ASP A 89 9.41 15.94 -2.84
CA ASP A 89 10.46 16.51 -2.00
C ASP A 89 10.00 16.43 -0.54
N VAL A 90 10.48 15.40 0.14
CA VAL A 90 10.16 15.11 1.54
C VAL A 90 10.63 16.24 2.45
N SER A 91 11.75 16.88 2.13
CA SER A 91 12.30 17.97 2.95
C SER A 91 11.41 19.23 2.95
N LYS A 92 10.64 19.42 1.87
CA LYS A 92 9.66 20.51 1.76
C LYS A 92 8.23 20.07 2.08
N TYR A 93 8.00 18.78 2.35
CA TYR A 93 6.67 18.18 2.42
C TYR A 93 5.83 18.51 1.18
N GLU A 94 6.42 18.46 -0.01
CA GLU A 94 5.72 18.74 -1.27
C GLU A 94 5.75 17.52 -2.19
N SER A 95 4.64 17.24 -2.87
CA SER A 95 4.55 16.19 -3.88
C SER A 95 3.57 16.58 -4.99
N SER A 96 3.88 16.17 -6.21
CA SER A 96 2.97 16.26 -7.34
C SER A 96 2.89 14.92 -8.06
N MET A 97 1.68 14.57 -8.48
CA MET A 97 1.41 13.39 -9.26
C MET A 97 0.66 13.78 -10.53
N GLN A 98 1.15 13.34 -11.68
CA GLN A 98 0.38 13.33 -12.91
C GLN A 98 -0.14 11.92 -13.11
N ILE A 99 -1.42 11.77 -13.46
CA ILE A 99 -2.04 10.47 -13.71
C ILE A 99 -2.89 10.53 -14.97
N ALA A 100 -2.79 9.48 -15.77
CA ALA A 100 -3.59 9.30 -16.97
C ALA A 100 -4.11 7.86 -17.05
N LEU A 101 -5.43 7.75 -17.25
CA LEU A 101 -6.11 6.51 -17.57
C LEU A 101 -6.16 6.37 -19.09
N TYR A 102 -5.72 5.24 -19.60
CA TYR A 102 -5.78 4.89 -21.01
C TYR A 102 -6.78 3.77 -21.23
N TYR A 103 -7.52 3.85 -22.32
CA TYR A 103 -8.37 2.77 -22.81
C TYR A 103 -8.12 2.59 -24.30
N ASN A 104 -7.82 1.35 -24.71
CA ASN A 104 -7.49 1.02 -26.10
C ASN A 104 -6.35 1.90 -26.65
N ASN A 105 -5.30 2.10 -25.84
CA ASN A 105 -4.15 2.96 -26.12
C ASN A 105 -4.47 4.45 -26.36
N LYS A 106 -5.68 4.90 -26.05
CA LYS A 106 -6.06 6.32 -26.09
C LYS A 106 -6.21 6.86 -24.67
N GLU A 107 -5.73 8.07 -24.44
CA GLU A 107 -5.92 8.77 -23.16
C GLU A 107 -7.43 9.03 -22.97
N LEU A 108 -7.99 8.45 -21.91
CA LEU A 108 -9.41 8.57 -21.56
C LEU A 108 -9.63 9.68 -20.54
N LEU A 109 -8.76 9.75 -19.54
CA LEU A 109 -8.80 10.73 -18.46
C LEU A 109 -7.37 11.08 -18.07
N LYS A 110 -7.10 12.36 -17.84
CA LYS A 110 -5.84 12.86 -17.32
C LYS A 110 -6.11 13.87 -16.22
N GLY A 111 -5.28 13.82 -15.20
CA GLY A 111 -5.29 14.83 -14.16
C GLY A 111 -3.98 14.92 -13.43
N SER A 112 -3.96 15.84 -12.49
CA SER A 112 -2.84 16.03 -11.57
C SER A 112 -3.33 16.20 -10.16
N ILE A 113 -2.53 15.73 -9.21
CA ILE A 113 -2.71 15.91 -7.79
C ILE A 113 -1.47 16.64 -7.28
N TYR A 114 -1.66 17.59 -6.37
CA TYR A 114 -0.59 18.27 -5.67
C TYR A 114 -0.88 18.25 -4.18
N VAL A 115 0.15 17.96 -3.38
CA VAL A 115 0.06 17.89 -1.93
C VAL A 115 1.19 18.74 -1.35
N ASN A 116 0.84 19.56 -0.35
CA ASN A 116 1.82 20.12 0.56
C ASN A 116 1.34 20.06 2.01
N LYS A 117 2.08 20.68 2.93
CA LYS A 117 1.71 20.78 4.35
C LYS A 117 0.40 21.54 4.64
N GLU A 118 -0.13 22.30 3.68
CA GLU A 118 -1.28 23.18 3.86
C GLU A 118 -2.55 22.61 3.24
N TYR A 119 -2.43 22.01 2.06
CA TYR A 119 -3.58 21.54 1.28
C TYR A 119 -3.24 20.37 0.35
N VAL A 120 -4.31 19.68 -0.07
CA VAL A 120 -4.30 18.77 -1.22
C VAL A 120 -5.16 19.38 -2.32
N ALA A 121 -4.66 19.40 -3.55
CA ALA A 121 -5.36 19.90 -4.72
C ALA A 121 -5.42 18.84 -5.83
N TYR A 122 -6.52 18.86 -6.56
CA TYR A 122 -6.86 17.96 -7.64
C TYR A 122 -7.23 18.79 -8.86
N ASN A 123 -6.71 18.42 -10.02
CA ASN A 123 -7.01 19.08 -11.28
C ASN A 123 -7.29 18.02 -12.35
N PHE A 124 -8.58 17.83 -12.65
CA PHE A 124 -9.08 16.96 -13.70
C PHE A 124 -10.00 17.77 -14.61
N PRO A 125 -9.44 18.53 -15.57
CA PRO A 125 -10.19 19.50 -16.38
C PRO A 125 -11.29 18.86 -17.25
N GLN A 126 -11.19 17.56 -17.50
CA GLN A 126 -12.21 16.78 -18.21
C GLN A 126 -13.46 16.50 -17.36
N ILE A 127 -13.34 16.60 -16.04
CA ILE A 127 -14.42 16.30 -15.07
C ILE A 127 -15.03 17.59 -14.52
N TYR A 128 -14.20 18.60 -14.22
CA TYR A 128 -14.61 19.88 -13.66
C TYR A 128 -13.71 21.01 -14.17
N SER A 129 -14.23 22.23 -14.22
CA SER A 129 -13.56 23.38 -14.87
C SER A 129 -12.52 24.10 -13.99
N LYS A 130 -12.57 23.93 -12.67
CA LYS A 130 -11.69 24.57 -11.69
C LYS A 130 -11.02 23.52 -10.81
N PRO A 131 -9.75 23.72 -10.41
CA PRO A 131 -9.11 22.82 -9.45
C PRO A 131 -9.94 22.67 -8.18
N LEU A 132 -10.04 21.44 -7.68
CA LEU A 132 -10.66 21.17 -6.39
C LEU A 132 -9.59 21.05 -5.33
N TYR A 133 -9.82 21.53 -4.12
CA TYR A 133 -8.84 21.42 -3.04
C TYR A 133 -9.47 21.20 -1.67
N VAL A 134 -8.68 20.73 -0.72
CA VAL A 134 -9.02 20.66 0.71
C VAL A 134 -7.84 21.19 1.49
N LYS A 135 -8.09 22.13 2.42
CA LYS A 135 -7.08 22.53 3.41
C LYS A 135 -6.99 21.46 4.48
N LEU A 136 -5.77 21.04 4.79
CA LEU A 136 -5.53 20.00 5.79
C LEU A 136 -6.00 20.45 7.18
N SER A 137 -5.87 21.73 7.53
CA SER A 137 -6.37 22.29 8.78
C SER A 137 -7.88 22.11 8.97
N GLU A 138 -8.66 22.28 7.90
CA GLU A 138 -10.12 22.12 7.92
C GLU A 138 -10.50 20.64 7.97
N ALA A 139 -9.76 19.78 7.26
CA ALA A 139 -9.94 18.32 7.34
C ALA A 139 -9.71 17.80 8.77
N TYR A 140 -8.67 18.28 9.47
CA TYR A 140 -8.43 17.91 10.87
C TYR A 140 -9.46 18.51 11.83
N ALA A 141 -9.90 19.76 11.62
CA ALA A 141 -10.92 20.39 12.46
C ALA A 141 -12.29 19.71 12.36
N ASN A 142 -12.63 19.20 11.18
CA ASN A 142 -13.89 18.49 10.94
C ASN A 142 -13.82 16.99 11.24
N MET A 143 -12.67 16.47 11.69
CA MET A 143 -12.64 15.10 12.18
C MET A 143 -13.46 15.05 13.49
N PRO A 144 -14.50 14.19 13.57
CA PRO A 144 -15.31 14.06 14.79
C PRO A 144 -14.48 13.56 15.99
N VAL A 145 -13.23 13.15 15.75
CA VAL A 145 -12.28 12.62 16.73
C VAL A 145 -10.92 13.27 16.50
N GLN A 146 -10.38 13.93 17.52
CA GLN A 146 -8.98 14.37 17.51
C GLN A 146 -8.08 13.20 17.92
N ILE A 147 -7.58 12.46 16.93
CA ILE A 147 -6.56 11.44 17.14
C ILE A 147 -5.19 12.12 17.09
N ASP A 148 -4.32 11.87 18.08
CA ASP A 148 -2.91 12.26 17.98
C ASP A 148 -2.20 11.38 16.95
N VAL A 149 -2.31 11.76 15.69
CA VAL A 149 -1.69 11.04 14.57
C VAL A 149 -0.17 10.95 14.76
N ASN A 150 0.46 11.96 15.36
CA ASN A 150 1.92 11.97 15.59
C ASN A 150 2.35 10.90 16.60
N LYS A 151 1.54 10.66 17.64
CA LYS A 151 1.76 9.55 18.59
C LYS A 151 1.79 8.21 17.87
N TYR A 152 0.82 7.94 16.98
CA TYR A 152 0.77 6.68 16.22
C TYR A 152 1.87 6.57 15.16
N ILE A 153 2.18 7.67 14.45
CA ILE A 153 3.30 7.71 13.51
C ILE A 153 4.61 7.33 14.24
N LYS A 154 4.88 7.93 15.40
CA LYS A 154 6.08 7.61 16.19
C LYS A 154 6.10 6.18 16.70
N LEU A 155 4.94 5.64 17.12
CA LEU A 155 4.83 4.27 17.59
C LEU A 155 5.30 3.28 16.53
N PHE A 156 4.91 3.50 15.27
CA PHE A 156 5.24 2.63 14.14
C PHE A 156 6.45 3.09 13.33
N ASP A 157 7.17 4.11 13.79
CA ASP A 157 8.39 4.59 13.15
C ASP A 157 9.57 3.65 13.48
N ILE A 158 9.75 2.65 12.64
CA ILE A 158 10.84 1.67 12.74
C ILE A 158 12.22 2.34 12.83
N GLN A 159 12.44 3.48 12.17
CA GLN A 159 13.75 4.12 12.15
C GLN A 159 14.07 4.81 13.48
N ASN A 160 13.05 5.28 14.20
CA ASN A 160 13.23 6.04 15.44
C ASN A 160 12.69 5.33 16.70
N ASN A 161 12.19 4.10 16.58
CA ASN A 161 11.69 3.30 17.71
C ASN A 161 12.63 2.11 18.02
N PRO A 162 13.48 2.21 19.06
CA PRO A 162 14.44 1.16 19.40
C PRO A 162 13.79 -0.19 19.76
N GLN A 163 12.60 -0.17 20.37
CA GLN A 163 11.87 -1.39 20.70
C GLN A 163 11.43 -2.12 19.43
N LEU A 164 10.94 -1.40 18.41
CA LEU A 164 10.61 -1.98 17.11
C LEU A 164 11.85 -2.48 16.37
N GLN A 165 12.97 -1.75 16.42
CA GLN A 165 14.22 -2.20 15.80
C GLN A 165 14.72 -3.52 16.40
N ALA A 166 14.71 -3.62 17.73
CA ALA A 166 15.08 -4.84 18.43
C ALA A 166 14.12 -5.99 18.10
N LEU A 167 12.82 -5.69 18.00
CA LEU A 167 11.81 -6.66 17.57
C LEU A 167 12.10 -7.16 16.16
N ILE A 168 12.24 -6.27 15.18
CA ILE A 168 12.54 -6.60 13.78
C ILE A 168 13.81 -7.45 13.68
N ALA A 169 14.89 -7.04 14.37
CA ALA A 169 16.13 -7.78 14.39
C ALA A 169 15.95 -9.21 14.92
N SER A 170 15.12 -9.42 15.96
CA SER A 170 14.86 -10.76 16.50
C SER A 170 14.06 -11.65 15.55
N TYR A 171 13.25 -11.07 14.65
CA TYR A 171 12.51 -11.80 13.63
C TYR A 171 13.34 -12.16 12.41
N ALA A 172 14.51 -11.54 12.23
CA ALA A 172 15.38 -11.78 11.08
C ALA A 172 15.73 -13.27 10.93
N ASP A 173 16.06 -13.97 12.02
CA ASP A 173 16.45 -15.40 11.97
C ASP A 173 15.34 -16.33 11.45
N VAL A 174 14.07 -15.95 11.64
CA VAL A 174 12.91 -16.74 11.21
C VAL A 174 12.44 -16.32 9.81
N VAL A 175 12.55 -15.03 9.50
CA VAL A 175 12.03 -14.43 8.26
C VAL A 175 13.04 -14.54 7.11
N LEU A 176 14.32 -14.23 7.35
CA LEU A 176 15.34 -14.16 6.30
C LEU A 176 15.55 -15.48 5.57
N PRO A 177 15.58 -16.67 6.21
CA PRO A 177 15.72 -17.92 5.47
C PRO A 177 14.54 -18.17 4.52
N LYS A 178 13.32 -17.83 4.95
CA LYS A 178 12.10 -17.95 4.13
C LYS A 178 12.13 -16.97 2.95
N LEU A 179 12.51 -15.71 3.21
CA LEU A 179 12.69 -14.71 2.15
C LEU A 179 13.80 -15.11 1.18
N ALA A 180 14.92 -15.64 1.65
CA ALA A 180 16.06 -16.06 0.83
C ALA A 180 15.65 -17.17 -0.14
N SER A 181 14.84 -18.12 0.32
CA SER A 181 14.30 -19.19 -0.53
C SER A 181 13.37 -18.68 -1.66
N CYS A 182 12.81 -17.48 -1.48
CA CYS A 182 11.95 -16.82 -2.46
C CYS A 182 12.71 -15.81 -3.33
N ALA A 183 13.96 -15.48 -2.99
CA ALA A 183 14.74 -14.44 -3.64
C ALA A 183 15.80 -15.04 -4.57
N LYS A 184 15.87 -14.56 -5.81
CA LYS A 184 16.90 -14.96 -6.78
C LYS A 184 17.40 -13.75 -7.56
N LEU A 185 18.66 -13.82 -7.98
CA LEU A 185 19.19 -12.92 -9.00
C LEU A 185 18.78 -13.45 -10.37
N SER A 186 18.26 -12.57 -11.21
CA SER A 186 18.03 -12.88 -12.62
C SER A 186 19.37 -13.09 -13.33
N ASP A 187 19.44 -14.12 -14.17
CA ASP A 187 20.54 -14.35 -15.11
C ASP A 187 20.54 -13.32 -16.26
N LYS A 188 19.39 -12.69 -16.49
CA LYS A 188 19.19 -11.67 -17.53
C LYS A 188 19.13 -10.28 -16.91
N LYS A 189 19.79 -9.33 -17.58
CA LYS A 189 19.64 -7.91 -17.30
C LYS A 189 18.39 -7.37 -18.00
N VAL A 190 17.82 -6.32 -17.42
CA VAL A 190 16.68 -5.59 -17.99
C VAL A 190 17.14 -4.21 -18.44
N GLU A 191 16.76 -3.79 -19.64
CA GLU A 191 16.99 -2.41 -20.10
C GLU A 191 15.85 -1.52 -19.63
N LEU A 192 16.16 -0.51 -18.83
CA LEU A 192 15.24 0.55 -18.47
C LEU A 192 15.41 1.74 -19.40
N THR A 193 14.29 2.38 -19.75
CA THR A 193 14.28 3.67 -20.48
C THR A 193 13.73 4.74 -19.56
N PHE A 194 14.55 5.73 -19.22
CA PHE A 194 14.16 6.88 -18.39
C PHE A 194 13.39 7.92 -19.20
N SER A 195 12.72 8.87 -18.51
CA SER A 195 11.91 9.90 -19.18
C SER A 195 12.69 10.80 -20.13
N ASN A 196 14.01 10.92 -19.94
CA ASN A 196 14.89 11.68 -20.84
C ASN A 196 15.38 10.86 -22.06
N GLY A 197 14.86 9.64 -22.25
CA GLY A 197 15.23 8.71 -23.32
C GLY A 197 16.52 7.95 -23.06
N LYS A 198 17.26 8.23 -21.97
CA LYS A 198 18.44 7.47 -21.60
C LYS A 198 18.04 6.03 -21.29
N LYS A 199 18.86 5.09 -21.76
CA LYS A 199 18.72 3.66 -21.46
C LYS A 199 19.78 3.22 -20.46
N GLU A 200 19.42 2.30 -19.57
CA GLU A 200 20.36 1.71 -18.61
C GLU A 200 20.06 0.22 -18.40
N SER A 201 21.10 -0.60 -18.53
CA SER A 201 21.01 -2.04 -18.26
C SER A 201 21.14 -2.29 -16.77
N CYS A 202 20.11 -2.88 -16.18
CA CYS A 202 20.00 -3.13 -14.74
C CYS A 202 20.05 -4.64 -14.44
N ASP A 203 20.68 -4.98 -13.33
CA ASP A 203 20.50 -6.29 -12.69
C ASP A 203 19.08 -6.36 -12.11
N GLU A 204 18.50 -7.57 -12.04
CA GLU A 204 17.18 -7.76 -11.45
C GLU A 204 17.22 -8.77 -10.29
N ILE A 205 16.70 -8.36 -9.14
CA ILE A 205 16.44 -9.24 -8.00
C ILE A 205 14.95 -9.58 -8.02
N ILE A 206 14.63 -10.86 -8.07
CA ILE A 206 13.25 -11.37 -8.15
C ILE A 206 12.91 -12.02 -6.82
N PHE A 207 11.92 -11.48 -6.13
CA PHE A 207 11.23 -12.11 -5.02
C PHE A 207 9.97 -12.77 -5.54
N GLU A 208 9.91 -14.09 -5.48
CA GLU A 208 8.80 -14.89 -5.99
C GLU A 208 8.08 -15.58 -4.83
N PHE A 209 6.90 -15.07 -4.51
CA PHE A 209 6.01 -15.64 -3.53
C PHE A 209 4.87 -16.36 -4.24
N ASN A 210 4.60 -17.59 -3.83
CA ASN A 210 3.37 -18.29 -4.18
C ASN A 210 2.56 -18.57 -2.92
N LYS A 211 1.39 -19.18 -3.09
CA LYS A 211 0.53 -19.59 -1.98
C LYS A 211 1.31 -20.25 -0.83
N ASN A 212 2.13 -21.26 -1.13
CA ASN A 212 2.79 -22.06 -0.11
C ASN A 212 3.90 -21.26 0.58
N SER A 213 4.77 -20.59 -0.17
CA SER A 213 5.84 -19.78 0.43
C SER A 213 5.29 -18.62 1.27
N SER A 214 4.18 -18.01 0.85
CA SER A 214 3.50 -16.97 1.63
C SER A 214 2.87 -17.51 2.92
N ILE A 215 2.24 -18.69 2.86
CA ILE A 215 1.70 -19.36 4.05
C ILE A 215 2.82 -19.73 5.01
N ASP A 216 3.90 -20.33 4.52
CA ASP A 216 5.04 -20.73 5.33
C ASP A 216 5.70 -19.54 6.03
N LEU A 217 5.84 -18.41 5.33
CA LEU A 217 6.38 -17.17 5.88
C LEU A 217 5.46 -16.60 6.98
N LEU A 218 4.14 -16.55 6.73
CA LEU A 218 3.17 -16.08 7.72
C LEU A 218 3.15 -16.98 8.96
N LYS A 219 3.15 -18.30 8.77
CA LYS A 219 3.22 -19.27 9.87
C LYS A 219 4.49 -19.08 10.69
N ALA A 220 5.64 -18.92 10.04
CA ALA A 220 6.91 -18.72 10.73
C ALA A 220 6.89 -17.49 11.64
N ILE A 221 6.33 -16.37 11.16
CA ILE A 221 6.18 -15.14 11.96
C ILE A 221 5.24 -15.35 13.14
N LEU A 222 4.06 -15.95 12.91
CA LEU A 222 3.07 -16.19 13.96
C LEU A 222 3.56 -17.19 15.01
N THR A 223 4.24 -18.26 14.59
CA THR A 223 4.83 -19.25 15.50
C THR A 223 5.86 -18.60 16.42
N LYS A 224 6.75 -17.74 15.88
CA LYS A 224 7.66 -16.96 16.73
C LYS A 224 6.88 -16.02 17.65
N ALA A 225 5.90 -15.29 17.12
CA ALA A 225 5.12 -14.33 17.91
C ALA A 225 4.39 -14.96 19.10
N ALA A 226 3.91 -16.19 18.96
CA ALA A 226 3.14 -16.85 20.02
C ALA A 226 3.92 -17.00 21.35
N ASP A 227 5.22 -17.24 21.25
CA ASP A 227 6.08 -17.53 22.39
C ASP A 227 7.12 -16.42 22.65
N ASP A 228 7.16 -15.36 21.83
CA ASP A 228 8.07 -14.23 21.98
C ASP A 228 7.55 -13.20 22.99
N LYS A 229 8.23 -13.10 24.13
CA LYS A 229 7.88 -12.19 25.22
C LYS A 229 7.88 -10.73 24.78
N ALA A 230 8.87 -10.30 24.00
CA ALA A 230 8.97 -8.90 23.57
C ALA A 230 7.85 -8.53 22.59
N THR A 231 7.48 -9.45 21.69
CA THR A 231 6.31 -9.29 20.81
C THR A 231 5.03 -9.19 21.62
N LYS A 232 4.83 -10.08 22.60
CA LYS A 232 3.66 -10.06 23.48
C LYS A 232 3.55 -8.73 24.21
N GLU A 233 4.64 -8.27 24.84
CA GLU A 233 4.69 -7.00 25.56
C GLU A 233 4.37 -5.81 24.66
N PHE A 234 4.95 -5.74 23.46
CA PHE A 234 4.70 -4.67 22.50
C PHE A 234 3.23 -4.63 22.02
N ILE A 235 2.63 -5.80 21.76
CA ILE A 235 1.23 -5.87 21.35
C ILE A 235 0.31 -5.48 22.50
N LEU A 236 0.58 -5.94 23.73
CA LEU A 236 -0.23 -5.60 24.90
C LEU A 236 -0.15 -4.10 25.20
N SER A 237 1.04 -3.49 25.16
CA SER A 237 1.21 -2.06 25.39
C SER A 237 0.50 -1.22 24.33
N THR A 238 0.63 -1.59 23.06
CA THR A 238 -0.04 -0.91 21.94
C THR A 238 -1.55 -1.04 22.03
N THR A 239 -2.05 -2.24 22.36
CA THR A 239 -3.48 -2.50 22.53
C THR A 239 -4.07 -1.68 23.67
N LYS A 240 -3.39 -1.65 24.83
CA LYS A 240 -3.83 -0.85 25.98
C LYS A 240 -3.93 0.62 25.61
N MET A 241 -2.90 1.17 24.96
CA MET A 241 -2.88 2.56 24.52
C MET A 241 -4.01 2.90 23.55
N ILE A 242 -4.31 2.02 22.59
CA ILE A 242 -5.44 2.21 21.66
C ILE A 242 -6.78 2.18 22.40
N LEU A 243 -6.94 1.27 23.37
CA LEU A 243 -8.17 1.17 24.16
C LEU A 243 -8.37 2.40 25.05
N GLU A 244 -7.31 2.93 25.65
CA GLU A 244 -7.33 4.16 26.44
C GLU A 244 -7.74 5.36 25.58
N ASP A 245 -7.10 5.52 24.41
CA ASP A 245 -7.46 6.59 23.48
C ASP A 245 -8.92 6.42 22.99
N ALA A 246 -9.35 5.20 22.66
CA ALA A 246 -10.72 4.92 22.25
C ALA A 246 -11.74 5.26 23.37
N GLN A 247 -11.42 4.98 24.64
CA GLN A 247 -12.27 5.35 25.78
C GLN A 247 -12.37 6.87 25.93
N SER A 248 -11.24 7.59 25.83
CA SER A 248 -11.23 9.05 25.88
C SER A 248 -12.09 9.67 24.77
N ILE A 249 -12.07 9.06 23.58
CA ILE A 249 -12.89 9.47 22.43
C ILE A 249 -14.38 9.21 22.69
N LEU A 250 -14.73 8.01 23.15
CA LEU A 250 -16.13 7.66 23.49
C LEU A 250 -16.70 8.62 24.55
N ASN A 251 -15.89 8.96 25.56
CA ASN A 251 -16.26 9.92 26.61
C ASN A 251 -16.48 11.35 26.05
N ALA A 252 -15.61 11.80 25.13
CA ALA A 252 -15.69 13.13 24.54
C ALA A 252 -16.90 13.31 23.60
N GLN A 253 -17.31 12.25 22.90
CA GLN A 253 -18.36 12.32 21.89
C GLN A 253 -19.81 12.23 22.44
N GLN A 254 -20.00 12.11 23.76
CA GLN A 254 -21.31 11.86 24.39
C GLN A 254 -22.09 10.68 23.75
N LEU A 255 -21.40 9.79 23.02
CA LEU A 255 -21.95 8.58 22.42
C LEU A 255 -22.19 7.58 23.54
N ASP A 256 -23.31 7.76 24.22
CA ASP A 256 -23.83 6.92 25.29
C ASP A 256 -22.86 6.76 26.50
N LYS A 257 -23.10 7.54 27.56
CA LYS A 257 -22.33 7.48 28.83
C LYS A 257 -22.32 6.10 29.50
N SER A 258 -23.12 5.14 29.01
CA SER A 258 -23.14 3.76 29.50
C SER A 258 -22.00 2.89 28.97
N THR A 259 -21.29 3.28 27.89
CA THR A 259 -20.22 2.46 27.31
C THR A 259 -18.86 2.81 27.91
N THR A 260 -18.55 2.24 29.07
CA THR A 260 -17.19 2.23 29.63
C THR A 260 -16.52 0.90 29.31
N LEU A 261 -15.38 0.95 28.63
CA LEU A 261 -14.50 -0.19 28.44
C LEU A 261 -13.81 -0.48 29.77
N ASN A 262 -13.99 -1.69 30.30
CA ASN A 262 -13.17 -2.18 31.40
C ASN A 262 -11.80 -2.60 30.83
N ILE A 263 -10.93 -1.62 30.61
CA ILE A 263 -9.63 -1.82 29.94
C ILE A 263 -8.78 -2.84 30.70
N ASP A 264 -8.76 -2.80 32.02
CA ASP A 264 -7.98 -3.74 32.84
C ASP A 264 -8.46 -5.19 32.69
N GLU A 265 -9.78 -5.40 32.66
CA GLU A 265 -10.35 -6.73 32.43
C GLU A 265 -10.08 -7.22 31.01
N ILE A 266 -10.24 -6.35 30.00
CA ILE A 266 -9.91 -6.67 28.61
C ILE A 266 -8.44 -7.06 28.51
N MET A 267 -7.53 -6.27 29.11
CA MET A 267 -6.09 -6.53 29.04
C MET A 267 -5.70 -7.81 29.76
N LYS A 268 -6.31 -8.13 30.91
CA LYS A 268 -6.10 -9.42 31.59
C LYS A 268 -6.51 -10.61 30.72
N GLN A 269 -7.66 -10.52 30.05
CA GLN A 269 -8.13 -11.57 29.13
C GLN A 269 -7.21 -11.70 27.90
N VAL A 270 -6.78 -10.58 27.31
CA VAL A 270 -5.86 -10.62 26.16
C VAL A 270 -4.51 -11.21 26.59
N GLU A 271 -3.98 -10.82 27.75
CA GLU A 271 -2.72 -11.32 28.27
C GLU A 271 -2.75 -12.83 28.55
N SER A 272 -3.83 -13.33 29.16
CA SER A 272 -3.99 -14.76 29.49
C SER A 272 -4.12 -15.62 28.24
N ASN A 273 -4.76 -15.08 27.19
CA ASN A 273 -5.12 -15.85 26.00
C ASN A 273 -4.16 -15.62 24.81
N TYR A 274 -3.26 -14.63 24.89
CA TYR A 274 -2.42 -14.18 23.77
C TYR A 274 -1.76 -15.34 23.01
N SER A 275 -0.94 -16.15 23.70
CA SER A 275 -0.16 -17.21 23.06
C SER A 275 -1.05 -18.27 22.45
N GLN A 276 -2.17 -18.61 23.11
CA GLN A 276 -3.16 -19.54 22.58
C GLN A 276 -3.83 -18.97 21.32
N MET A 277 -4.28 -17.72 21.34
CA MET A 277 -4.91 -17.07 20.18
C MET A 277 -3.98 -17.01 18.97
N VAL A 278 -2.69 -16.74 19.18
CA VAL A 278 -1.70 -16.73 18.08
C VAL A 278 -1.46 -18.15 17.54
N LYS A 279 -1.38 -19.17 18.41
CA LYS A 279 -1.25 -20.58 18.00
C LYS A 279 -2.50 -21.07 17.25
N GLU A 280 -3.68 -20.69 17.71
CA GLU A 280 -4.95 -20.97 17.02
C GLU A 280 -4.96 -20.32 15.63
N ALA A 281 -4.45 -19.10 15.47
CA ALA A 281 -4.34 -18.47 14.15
C ALA A 281 -3.45 -19.28 13.19
N VAL A 282 -2.34 -19.84 13.68
CA VAL A 282 -1.48 -20.75 12.89
C VAL A 282 -2.26 -22.00 12.45
N TYR A 283 -3.04 -22.60 13.35
CA TYR A 283 -3.87 -23.75 13.02
C TYR A 283 -4.98 -23.41 12.00
N GLN A 284 -5.63 -22.26 12.15
CA GLN A 284 -6.65 -21.80 11.21
C GLN A 284 -6.08 -21.54 9.81
N ILE A 285 -4.82 -21.11 9.71
CA ILE A 285 -4.16 -20.99 8.40
C ILE A 285 -4.10 -22.35 7.71
N ASP A 286 -3.78 -23.43 8.42
CA ASP A 286 -3.72 -24.77 7.84
C ASP A 286 -5.10 -25.28 7.39
N SER A 287 -6.17 -24.93 8.12
CA SER A 287 -7.54 -25.33 7.76
C SER A 287 -8.08 -24.59 6.53
N VAL A 288 -7.73 -23.30 6.37
CA VAL A 288 -8.18 -22.49 5.23
C VAL A 288 -7.23 -22.57 4.04
N ALA A 289 -5.97 -22.97 4.23
CA ALA A 289 -4.98 -23.06 3.17
C ALA A 289 -5.48 -23.83 1.94
N PRO A 290 -6.15 -25.00 2.04
CA PRO A 290 -6.68 -25.70 0.87
C PRO A 290 -7.68 -24.89 0.04
N GLN A 291 -8.42 -23.97 0.68
CA GLN A 291 -9.45 -23.14 0.04
C GLN A 291 -8.87 -21.92 -0.70
N ILE A 292 -7.61 -21.56 -0.42
CA ILE A 292 -6.93 -20.46 -1.09
C ILE A 292 -6.55 -20.90 -2.51
N SER A 293 -7.04 -20.17 -3.51
CA SER A 293 -6.68 -20.41 -4.91
C SER A 293 -5.18 -20.20 -5.15
N PRO A 294 -4.56 -20.95 -6.07
CA PRO A 294 -3.17 -20.72 -6.45
C PRO A 294 -2.95 -19.28 -6.93
N PHE A 295 -1.88 -18.67 -6.43
CA PHE A 295 -1.43 -17.35 -6.88
C PHE A 295 0.10 -17.29 -6.96
N THR A 296 0.56 -16.31 -7.72
CA THR A 296 1.95 -15.90 -7.83
C THR A 296 2.02 -14.39 -7.60
N LEU A 297 2.90 -13.98 -6.70
CA LEU A 297 3.28 -12.61 -6.43
C LEU A 297 4.79 -12.49 -6.69
N GLN A 298 5.17 -11.67 -7.65
CA GLN A 298 6.56 -11.37 -7.94
C GLN A 298 6.83 -9.89 -7.68
N TYR A 299 7.77 -9.60 -6.80
CA TYR A 299 8.36 -8.27 -6.67
C TYR A 299 9.76 -8.30 -7.27
N ARG A 300 10.04 -7.37 -8.19
CA ARG A 300 11.32 -7.29 -8.88
C ARG A 300 11.96 -5.95 -8.60
N MET A 301 13.17 -5.95 -8.09
CA MET A 301 13.99 -4.75 -7.91
C MET A 301 15.00 -4.67 -9.04
N ARG A 302 15.12 -3.51 -9.67
CA ARG A 302 16.04 -3.26 -10.79
C ARG A 302 17.14 -2.33 -10.34
N LEU A 303 18.37 -2.82 -10.36
CA LEU A 303 19.53 -2.15 -9.81
C LEU A 303 20.55 -1.82 -10.89
N ASP A 304 21.11 -0.62 -10.86
CA ASP A 304 22.22 -0.27 -11.75
C ASP A 304 23.53 -1.00 -11.35
N SER A 305 24.59 -0.80 -12.13
CA SER A 305 25.92 -1.37 -11.87
C SER A 305 26.53 -0.99 -10.51
N LYS A 306 26.00 0.03 -9.83
CA LYS A 306 26.41 0.49 -8.49
C LYS A 306 25.42 0.04 -7.40
N ASN A 307 24.51 -0.88 -7.74
CA ASN A 307 23.41 -1.36 -6.90
C ASN A 307 22.39 -0.28 -6.49
N ASN A 308 22.31 0.85 -7.22
CA ASN A 308 21.27 1.84 -6.94
C ASN A 308 19.93 1.38 -7.50
N LEU A 309 18.85 1.60 -6.75
CA LEU A 309 17.49 1.32 -7.21
C LEU A 309 17.12 2.24 -8.39
N LYS A 310 16.74 1.64 -9.52
CA LYS A 310 16.33 2.33 -10.77
C LYS A 310 14.91 2.02 -11.20
N GLY A 311 14.29 1.01 -10.61
CA GLY A 311 12.92 0.65 -10.94
C GLY A 311 12.49 -0.57 -10.16
N GLU A 312 11.18 -0.79 -10.20
CA GLU A 312 10.56 -1.91 -9.53
C GLU A 312 9.41 -2.44 -10.37
N ARG A 313 9.06 -3.70 -10.14
CA ARG A 313 7.87 -4.29 -10.75
C ARG A 313 7.17 -5.20 -9.75
N LEU A 314 5.88 -4.93 -9.52
CA LEU A 314 5.00 -5.77 -8.75
C LEU A 314 4.04 -6.47 -9.69
N TYR A 315 4.16 -7.79 -9.79
CA TYR A 315 3.30 -8.64 -10.58
C TYR A 315 2.53 -9.60 -9.68
N PHE A 316 1.22 -9.59 -9.78
CA PHE A 316 0.34 -10.56 -9.12
C PHE A 316 -0.51 -11.27 -10.15
N TYR A 317 -0.65 -12.58 -9.98
CA TYR A 317 -1.53 -13.41 -10.78
C TYR A 317 -2.21 -14.45 -9.91
N LEU A 318 -3.53 -14.55 -10.01
CA LEU A 318 -4.35 -15.57 -9.36
C LEU A 318 -5.19 -16.27 -10.41
N LYS A 319 -5.33 -17.59 -10.25
CA LYS A 319 -6.27 -18.40 -11.02
C LYS A 319 -7.02 -19.34 -10.08
N ASP A 320 -8.34 -19.29 -10.09
CA ASP A 320 -9.18 -20.21 -9.31
C ASP A 320 -9.62 -21.44 -10.14
N SER A 321 -10.36 -22.34 -9.50
CA SER A 321 -10.94 -23.53 -10.11
C SER A 321 -12.03 -23.25 -11.14
N ASN A 322 -12.69 -22.08 -11.07
CA ASN A 322 -13.70 -21.64 -12.04
C ASN A 322 -13.10 -20.95 -13.26
N ASN A 323 -11.77 -21.00 -13.42
CA ASN A 323 -11.01 -20.23 -14.42
C ASN A 323 -11.15 -18.70 -14.27
N LEU A 324 -11.58 -18.20 -13.11
CA LEU A 324 -11.42 -16.80 -12.76
C LEU A 324 -9.92 -16.48 -12.80
N LYS A 325 -9.57 -15.35 -13.41
CA LYS A 325 -8.18 -14.87 -13.44
C LYS A 325 -8.13 -13.43 -13.00
N ILE A 326 -7.21 -13.13 -12.09
CA ILE A 326 -6.91 -11.75 -11.69
C ILE A 326 -5.43 -11.54 -11.93
N MET A 327 -5.08 -10.47 -12.62
CA MET A 327 -3.71 -10.06 -12.85
C MET A 327 -3.57 -8.57 -12.52
N PHE A 328 -2.54 -8.25 -11.76
CA PHE A 328 -2.10 -6.89 -11.51
C PHE A 328 -0.63 -6.79 -11.87
N ASN A 329 -0.25 -5.77 -12.62
CA ASN A 329 1.13 -5.51 -12.99
C ASN A 329 1.42 -4.02 -12.85
N LEU A 330 2.15 -3.66 -11.80
CA LEU A 330 2.74 -2.33 -11.64
C LEU A 330 4.19 -2.42 -12.09
N ASP A 331 4.58 -1.55 -13.02
CA ASP A 331 5.94 -1.46 -13.54
C ASP A 331 6.41 0.00 -13.41
N GLY A 332 7.46 0.22 -12.62
CA GLY A 332 7.98 1.52 -12.23
C GLY A 332 9.43 1.73 -12.68
N VAL A 333 9.74 2.98 -13.01
CA VAL A 333 11.08 3.49 -13.34
C VAL A 333 11.34 4.72 -12.48
N ILE A 334 12.45 4.70 -11.75
CA ILE A 334 12.91 5.79 -10.92
C ILE A 334 13.89 6.63 -11.72
N ASN A 335 13.40 7.77 -12.22
CA ASN A 335 14.18 8.71 -13.03
C ASN A 335 15.27 9.39 -12.20
N SER A 336 14.97 9.71 -10.95
CA SER A 336 15.98 10.26 -10.04
C SER A 336 15.66 10.02 -8.57
N LEU A 337 16.73 9.85 -7.78
CA LEU A 337 16.73 9.84 -6.32
C LEU A 337 17.76 10.87 -5.84
N ASN A 338 17.42 11.65 -4.81
CA ASN A 338 18.32 12.64 -4.21
C ASN A 338 18.91 13.64 -5.23
N ARG A 339 18.11 14.05 -6.21
CA ARG A 339 18.46 15.08 -7.19
C ARG A 339 17.45 16.22 -7.14
N PRO A 340 17.82 17.45 -7.52
CA PRO A 340 16.87 18.54 -7.61
C PRO A 340 15.68 18.15 -8.51
N VAL A 341 14.48 18.28 -7.96
CA VAL A 341 13.23 17.97 -8.67
C VAL A 341 12.40 19.24 -8.87
N LYS A 342 11.63 19.28 -9.96
CA LYS A 342 10.65 20.34 -10.22
C LYS A 342 9.25 19.81 -9.91
N ILE A 343 8.68 20.27 -8.81
CA ILE A 343 7.30 19.93 -8.41
C ILE A 343 6.33 20.84 -9.14
N THR A 344 5.35 20.26 -9.84
CA THR A 344 4.28 21.03 -10.48
C THR A 344 3.19 21.33 -9.48
N LYS A 345 3.04 22.60 -9.12
CA LYS A 345 2.00 23.07 -8.18
C LYS A 345 0.67 23.25 -8.90
N ILE A 346 -0.42 23.07 -8.15
CA ILE A 346 -1.76 23.44 -8.59
C ILE A 346 -2.15 24.72 -7.85
N ASP A 347 -2.45 25.77 -8.61
CA ASP A 347 -2.95 27.04 -8.06
C ASP A 347 -4.41 26.88 -7.62
N ILE A 348 -4.66 27.18 -6.36
CA ILE A 348 -5.99 27.10 -5.73
C ILE A 348 -6.67 28.46 -5.61
N SER A 349 -6.05 29.56 -6.06
CA SER A 349 -6.62 30.92 -5.98
C SER A 349 -8.00 31.06 -6.64
N LYS A 350 -8.23 30.26 -7.69
CA LYS A 350 -9.52 30.13 -8.40
C LYS A 350 -10.17 28.77 -8.21
N GLY A 351 -9.64 27.95 -7.30
CA GLY A 351 -10.12 26.60 -7.01
C GLY A 351 -11.41 26.60 -6.19
N ILE A 352 -12.04 25.44 -6.11
CA ILE A 352 -13.22 25.20 -5.27
C ILE A 352 -12.81 24.29 -4.12
N ASP A 353 -13.11 24.70 -2.91
CA ASP A 353 -12.99 23.86 -1.72
C ASP A 353 -13.96 22.68 -1.82
N LEU A 354 -13.47 21.43 -1.74
CA LEU A 354 -14.30 20.23 -1.84
C LEU A 354 -15.42 20.21 -0.81
N ASN A 355 -15.21 20.82 0.37
CA ASN A 355 -16.22 20.90 1.43
C ASN A 355 -17.37 21.86 1.10
N LYS A 356 -17.25 22.63 0.01
CA LYS A 356 -18.22 23.64 -0.45
C LYS A 356 -18.83 23.31 -1.81
N LEU A 357 -18.62 22.08 -2.29
CA LEU A 357 -19.30 21.62 -3.50
C LEU A 357 -20.80 21.60 -3.28
N SER A 358 -21.53 22.18 -4.23
CA SER A 358 -22.99 22.09 -4.26
C SER A 358 -23.45 20.79 -4.91
N ASP A 359 -24.71 20.40 -4.69
CA ASP A 359 -25.34 19.26 -5.38
C ASP A 359 -25.24 19.40 -6.91
N LYS A 360 -25.33 20.63 -7.42
CA LYS A 360 -25.18 20.93 -8.85
C LYS A 360 -23.76 20.68 -9.36
N ASP A 361 -22.74 20.94 -8.55
CA ASP A 361 -21.35 20.63 -8.90
C ASP A 361 -21.14 19.11 -8.97
N LEU A 362 -21.68 18.37 -8.00
CA LEU A 362 -21.63 16.91 -7.97
C LEU A 362 -22.38 16.28 -9.15
N GLU A 363 -23.54 16.83 -9.51
CA GLU A 363 -24.30 16.40 -10.69
C GLU A 363 -23.50 16.64 -11.98
N THR A 364 -22.82 17.78 -12.09
CA THR A 364 -21.97 18.11 -13.25
C THR A 364 -20.78 17.17 -13.35
N ILE A 365 -20.08 16.93 -12.24
CA ILE A 365 -18.96 15.99 -12.14
C ILE A 365 -19.40 14.59 -12.59
N THR A 366 -20.55 14.13 -12.07
CA THR A 366 -21.12 12.81 -12.39
C THR A 366 -21.45 12.70 -13.88
N LYS A 367 -22.17 13.67 -14.46
CA LYS A 367 -22.48 13.70 -15.90
C LYS A 367 -21.24 13.69 -16.78
N ASN A 368 -20.19 14.41 -16.39
CA ASN A 368 -18.94 14.43 -17.14
C ASN A 368 -18.21 13.08 -17.08
N LEU A 369 -18.17 12.44 -15.91
CA LEU A 369 -17.64 11.08 -15.77
C LEU A 369 -18.42 10.06 -16.61
N GLU A 370 -19.75 10.11 -16.58
CA GLU A 370 -20.61 9.26 -17.40
C GLU A 370 -20.34 9.45 -18.90
N LYS A 371 -20.18 10.70 -19.35
CA LYS A 371 -19.85 11.00 -20.75
C LYS A 371 -18.51 10.39 -21.16
N ILE A 372 -17.49 10.49 -20.29
CA ILE A 372 -16.16 9.89 -20.52
C ILE A 372 -16.29 8.36 -20.61
N PHE A 373 -16.95 7.73 -19.65
CA PHE A 373 -17.13 6.27 -19.64
C PHE A 373 -17.98 5.77 -20.81
N LYS A 374 -19.03 6.50 -21.19
CA LYS A 374 -19.86 6.20 -22.36
C LYS A 374 -19.05 6.30 -23.66
N ALA A 375 -18.15 7.28 -23.79
CA ALA A 375 -17.23 7.39 -24.92
C ALA A 375 -16.24 6.20 -24.99
N ALA A 376 -15.93 5.58 -23.84
CA ALA A 376 -15.17 4.33 -23.77
C ALA A 376 -16.02 3.06 -24.00
N GLY A 377 -17.33 3.20 -24.24
CA GLY A 377 -18.24 2.06 -24.43
C GLY A 377 -18.67 1.37 -23.13
N ILE A 378 -18.49 2.03 -21.98
CA ILE A 378 -18.92 1.55 -20.67
C ILE A 378 -20.28 2.18 -20.36
N SER A 379 -21.32 1.34 -20.24
CA SER A 379 -22.61 1.81 -19.75
C SER A 379 -22.58 1.86 -18.23
N THR A 380 -22.58 3.06 -17.65
CA THR A 380 -22.76 3.26 -16.22
C THR A 380 -24.26 3.17 -15.95
N GLY A 381 -24.74 2.03 -15.45
CA GLY A 381 -26.14 1.84 -15.03
C GLY A 381 -26.52 2.63 -13.77
N ILE A 382 -25.86 3.76 -13.52
CA ILE A 382 -26.17 4.69 -12.45
C ILE A 382 -27.48 5.37 -12.89
N LYS A 383 -28.59 4.98 -12.26
CA LYS A 383 -29.90 5.59 -12.43
C LYS A 383 -30.12 6.61 -11.34
#